data_AF-A0A968XTJ3-F1
#
_entry.id   AF-A0A968XTJ3-F1
#
_cell.length_a   1.000
_cell.length_b   1.000
_cell.length_c   1.000
_cell.angle_alpha   90.00
_cell.angle_beta   90.00
_cell.angle_gamma   90.00
#
_symmetry.space_group_name_H-M   'P 1'
#
loop_
_entity.id
_entity.type
_entity.pdbx_description
1 polymer ?
#
loop_
_entity_poly.entity_id
_entity_poly.type
_entity_poly.pdbx_seq_one_letter_code
_entity_poly.pdbx_strand_id
1 'polypeptide(L)' 'MNVGFVGIGRMGANMARRLHECGVAVTAVADTNRKVARDLA' A
#
# COMPACT_ATOMS: atom_id res chain seq x y z
N MET A 1 -3.78 1.92 15.20
CA MET A 1 -3.17 2.98 14.36
C MET A 1 -3.46 2.62 12.92
N ASN A 2 -4.11 3.50 12.17
CA ASN A 2 -4.52 3.23 10.80
C ASN A 2 -3.63 4.02 9.84
N VAL A 3 -3.03 3.34 8.86
CA VAL A 3 -2.11 3.95 7.90
C VAL A 3 -2.78 4.02 6.53
N GLY A 4 -2.70 5.19 5.90
CA GLY A 4 -2.98 5.38 4.49
C GLY A 4 -1.66 5.37 3.71
N PHE A 5 -1.59 4.60 2.63
CA PHE A 5 -0.39 4.42 1.83
C PHE A 5 -0.62 4.95 0.40
N VAL A 6 0.10 6.03 0.04
CA VAL A 6 -0.04 6.71 -1.26
C VAL A 6 1.24 6.53 -2.07
N GLY A 7 1.13 5.96 -3.27
CA GLY A 7 2.25 5.70 -4.17
C GLY A 7 2.81 4.29 -4.04
N ILE A 8 2.42 3.41 -4.96
CA ILE A 8 2.68 1.96 -4.97
C ILE A 8 3.22 1.50 -6.32
N GLY A 9 4.01 2.37 -6.95
CA GLY A 9 4.84 2.01 -8.10
C GLY A 9 5.91 0.96 -7.76
N ARG A 10 7.04 1.00 -8.47
CA ARG A 10 8.09 -0.05 -8.47
C ARG A 10 8.57 -0.54 -7.10
N MET A 11 8.56 0.33 -6.07
CA MET A 11 8.99 -0.03 -4.70
C MET A 11 7.85 0.00 -3.67
N GLY A 12 6.87 0.91 -3.81
CA GLY A 12 5.87 1.17 -2.77
C GLY A 12 5.02 -0.05 -2.40
N ALA A 13 4.72 -0.92 -3.38
CA ALA A 13 3.99 -2.15 -3.12
C ALA A 13 4.68 -3.09 -2.12
N ASN A 14 6.01 -3.20 -2.16
CA ASN A 14 6.76 -4.03 -1.22
C ASN A 14 6.79 -3.39 0.17
N MET A 15 6.85 -2.06 0.25
CA MET A 15 6.81 -1.33 1.54
C MET A 15 5.44 -1.46 2.22
N ALA A 16 4.34 -1.33 1.47
CA ALA A 16 2.99 -1.53 1.99
C ALA A 16 2.78 -2.95 2.52
N ARG A 17 3.26 -3.97 1.79
CA ARG A 17 3.25 -5.37 2.26
C ARG A 17 4.09 -5.55 3.53
N ARG A 18 5.29 -4.96 3.58
CA ARG A 18 6.14 -5.04 4.77
C ARG A 18 5.50 -4.40 6.00
N LEU A 19 4.78 -3.29 5.83
CA LEU A 19 4.03 -2.67 6.93
C LEU A 19 2.95 -3.61 7.46
N HIS A 20 2.22 -4.28 6.58
CA HIS A 20 1.24 -5.29 6.98
C HIS A 20 1.90 -6.46 7.74
N GLU A 21 3.03 -6.98 7.26
CA GLU A 21 3.81 -8.03 7.94
C GLU A 21 4.30 -7.60 9.33
N CYS A 22 4.60 -6.32 9.54
CA CYS A 22 4.98 -5.76 10.83
C CYS A 22 3.78 -5.50 11.76
N GLY A 23 2.56 -5.87 11.38
CA GLY A 23 1.35 -5.66 12.17
C GLY A 23 0.77 -4.26 12.06
N VAL A 24 1.23 -3.45 11.11
CA VAL A 24 0.67 -2.12 10.86
C VAL A 24 -0.53 -2.26 9.93
N ALA A 25 -1.69 -1.82 10.41
CA ALA A 25 -2.92 -1.83 9.64
C ALA A 25 -2.88 -0.73 8.55
N VAL A 26 -2.52 -1.11 7.33
CA VAL A 26 -2.69 -0.29 6.13
C VAL A 26 -4.15 -0.38 5.71
N THR A 27 -4.90 0.71 5.90
CA THR A 27 -6.37 0.76 5.76
C THR A 27 -6.84 1.44 4.47
N ALA A 28 -5.93 2.15 3.79
CA ALA A 28 -6.20 2.76 2.51
C ALA A 28 -4.94 2.71 1.65
N VAL A 29 -5.11 2.38 0.37
CA VAL A 29 -4.02 2.37 -0.62
C VAL A 29 -4.47 3.19 -1.83
N ALA A 30 -3.62 4.12 -2.28
CA ALA A 30 -3.92 4.97 -3.42
C ALA A 30 -2.71 5.17 -4.34
N ASP A 31 -2.98 5.24 -5.64
CA ASP A 31 -1.99 5.57 -6.68
C ASP A 31 -2.68 6.27 -7.84
N THR A 32 -1.95 7.13 -8.55
CA THR A 32 -2.45 7.74 -9.80
C THR A 32 -2.71 6.67 -10.86
N ASN A 33 -1.90 5.61 -10.89
CA ASN A 33 -2.20 4.39 -11.62
C ASN A 33 -3.12 3.47 -10.79
N ARG A 34 -4.43 3.72 -10.92
CA ARG A 34 -5.47 2.95 -10.21
C ARG A 34 -5.39 1.43 -10.39
N LYS A 35 -4.81 0.93 -11.49
CA LYS A 35 -4.65 -0.51 -11.70
C LYS A 35 -3.71 -1.11 -10.65
N VAL A 36 -2.57 -0.48 -10.45
CA VAL A 36 -1.57 -0.95 -9.47
C VAL A 36 -2.12 -0.88 -8.04
N ALA A 37 -2.97 0.11 -7.74
CA ALA A 37 -3.67 0.21 -6.46
C ALA A 37 -4.65 -0.91 -6.18
N ARG A 38 -5.35 -1.39 -7.20
CA ARG A 38 -6.26 -2.52 -7.05
C ARG A 38 -5.53 -3.84 -6.96
N ASP A 39 -4.41 -3.99 -7.67
CA ASP A 39 -3.64 -5.24 -7.66
C ASP A 39 -2.94 -5.51 -6.31
N LEU A 40 -2.80 -4.49 -5.46
CA LEU A 40 -2.15 -4.59 -4.15
C LEU A 40 -3.11 -4.75 -2.97
N ALA A 41 -4.34 -4.23 -3.08
CA ALA A 41 -5.35 -4.23 -2.02
C ALA A 41 -6.13 -5.55 -1.99
#